data_AF-X1G357-F1
#
_entry.id   AF-X1G357-F1
#
_cell.length_a   1.000
_cell.length_b   1.000
_cell.length_c   1.000
_cell.angle_alpha   90.00
_cell.angle_beta   90.00
_cell.angle_gamma   90.00
#
_symmetry.space_group_name_H-M   'P 1'
#
loop_
_entity.id
_entity.type
_entity.pdbx_description
1 polymer ?
#
loop_
_entity_poly.entity_id
_entity_poly.type
_entity_poly.pdbx_seq_one_letter_code
_entity_poly.pdbx_strand_id
1 'polypeptide(L)'
;IPHGIEFDGKNILIANFTNQLLNVYDYDFNLLKTSSALGYNPHGIGFDGKNIWVSDSTNQVLRIYDRDFNLLKTSGALEYSPRGIAFAGKNIWVADYTNKQLKVHSR
;
A
#
# COMPACT_ATOMS: atom_id res chain seq x y z
N ILE A 1 -1.48 -13.55 -6.42
CA ILE A 1 -1.27 -13.82 -4.98
C ILE A 1 -1.42 -12.50 -4.23
N PRO A 2 -2.41 -12.38 -3.33
CA PRO A 2 -2.56 -11.21 -2.47
C PRO A 2 -1.42 -11.17 -1.43
N HIS A 3 -0.82 -10.00 -1.23
CA HIS A 3 0.26 -9.81 -0.25
C HIS A 3 -0.11 -8.85 0.88
N GLY A 4 -1.00 -7.90 0.64
CA GLY A 4 -1.40 -6.90 1.63
C GLY A 4 -2.92 -6.75 1.69
N ILE A 5 -3.43 -6.47 2.89
CA ILE A 5 -4.83 -6.18 3.18
C ILE A 5 -4.89 -4.95 4.09
N GLU A 6 -5.85 -4.07 3.85
CA GLU A 6 -6.13 -2.89 4.68
C GLU A 6 -7.63 -2.60 4.71
N PHE A 7 -8.11 -1.95 5.78
CA PHE A 7 -9.48 -1.47 5.90
C PHE A 7 -9.50 0.07 5.82
N ASP A 8 -10.22 0.63 4.84
CA ASP A 8 -10.24 2.09 4.62
C ASP A 8 -11.30 2.85 5.46
N GLY A 9 -11.90 2.17 6.44
CA GLY A 9 -13.06 2.65 7.19
C GLY A 9 -14.41 2.31 6.57
N LYS A 10 -14.43 1.77 5.34
CA LYS A 10 -15.65 1.37 4.62
C LYS A 10 -15.53 0.04 3.89
N ASN A 11 -14.38 -0.25 3.30
CA ASN A 11 -14.13 -1.36 2.39
C ASN A 11 -12.80 -2.05 2.72
N ILE A 12 -12.63 -3.26 2.20
CA ILE A 12 -11.39 -4.03 2.28
C ILE A 12 -10.57 -3.77 1.01
N LEU A 13 -9.33 -3.32 1.19
CA LEU A 13 -8.39 -3.06 0.10
C LEU A 13 -7.35 -4.18 0.07
N ILE A 14 -7.10 -4.74 -1.11
CA ILE A 14 -6.13 -5.81 -1.31
C ILE A 14 -5.06 -5.37 -2.30
N ALA A 15 -3.79 -5.52 -1.91
CA ALA A 15 -2.64 -5.45 -2.81
C ALA A 15 -2.36 -6.82 -3.41
N ASN A 16 -2.62 -6.97 -4.71
CA ASN A 16 -2.37 -8.22 -5.43
C ASN A 16 -1.01 -8.15 -6.16
N PHE A 17 -0.02 -8.80 -5.56
CA PHE A 17 1.37 -8.79 -6.03
C PHE A 17 1.51 -9.33 -7.46
N THR A 18 0.91 -10.50 -7.74
CA THR A 18 1.15 -11.23 -8.99
C THR A 18 0.54 -10.54 -10.22
N ASN A 19 -0.68 -10.03 -10.10
CA ASN A 19 -1.37 -9.37 -11.22
C ASN A 19 -1.13 -7.85 -11.24
N GLN A 20 -0.41 -7.31 -10.25
CA GLN A 20 -0.05 -5.89 -10.16
C GLN A 20 -1.27 -4.97 -10.07
N LEU A 21 -2.28 -5.38 -9.30
CA LEU A 21 -3.54 -4.65 -9.12
C LEU A 21 -3.81 -4.34 -7.65
N LEU A 22 -4.59 -3.28 -7.44
CA LEU A 22 -5.32 -3.04 -6.20
C LEU A 22 -6.79 -3.40 -6.42
N ASN A 23 -7.39 -4.04 -5.44
CA ASN A 23 -8.80 -4.41 -5.47
C ASN A 23 -9.50 -3.87 -4.22
N VAL A 24 -10.74 -3.44 -4.39
CA VAL A 24 -11.63 -3.04 -3.29
C VAL A 24 -12.78 -4.02 -3.21
N TYR A 25 -13.03 -4.52 -2.01
CA TYR A 25 -14.13 -5.43 -1.70
C TYR A 25 -15.02 -4.83 -0.61
N ASP A 26 -16.30 -5.18 -0.61
CA ASP A 26 -17.16 -4.93 0.56
C ASP A 26 -16.90 -5.97 1.69
N TYR A 27 -17.68 -5.89 2.77
CA TYR A 27 -17.56 -6.79 3.94
C TYR A 27 -17.99 -8.23 3.64
N ASP A 28 -18.78 -8.44 2.60
CA ASP A 28 -19.23 -9.75 2.14
C ASP A 28 -18.29 -10.32 1.06
N PHE A 29 -17.14 -9.67 0.84
CA PHE A 29 -16.12 -10.02 -0.14
C PHE A 29 -16.56 -9.93 -1.61
N ASN A 30 -17.57 -9.11 -1.91
CA ASN A 30 -17.90 -8.78 -3.30
C ASN A 30 -16.89 -7.76 -3.84
N LEU A 31 -16.35 -8.03 -5.03
CA LEU A 31 -15.43 -7.11 -5.69
C LEU A 31 -16.18 -5.85 -6.16
N LEU A 32 -15.81 -4.70 -5.61
CA LEU A 32 -16.39 -3.40 -5.94
C LEU A 32 -15.60 -2.65 -7.00
N LYS A 33 -14.26 -2.74 -6.96
CA LYS A 33 -13.37 -1.94 -7.81
C LYS A 33 -12.03 -2.62 -8.01
N THR A 34 -11.44 -2.37 -9.17
CA THR A 34 -10.09 -2.81 -9.55
C THR A 34 -9.34 -1.63 -10.14
N SER A 35 -8.05 -1.47 -9.79
CA SER A 35 -7.19 -0.47 -10.41
C SER A 35 -6.85 -0.85 -11.87
N SER A 36 -6.24 0.08 -12.60
CA SER A 36 -5.43 -0.29 -13.76
C SER A 36 -4.17 -1.04 -13.31
N ALA A 37 -3.49 -1.68 -14.26
CA ALA A 37 -2.19 -2.30 -14.00
C ALA A 37 -1.21 -1.25 -13.46
N LEU A 38 -0.66 -1.52 -12.28
CA LEU A 38 0.20 -0.58 -11.58
C LEU A 38 1.60 -0.45 -12.23
N GLY A 39 2.02 -1.46 -12.98
CA GLY A 39 3.37 -1.54 -13.59
C GLY A 39 4.48 -1.88 -12.58
N TYR A 40 4.13 -2.29 -11.36
CA TYR A 40 5.04 -2.80 -10.34
C TYR A 40 4.29 -3.79 -9.44
N ASN A 41 5.03 -4.56 -8.63
CA ASN A 41 4.43 -5.52 -7.71
C ASN A 41 4.15 -4.89 -6.33
N PRO A 42 2.88 -4.63 -5.97
CA PRO A 42 2.55 -4.08 -4.67
C PRO A 42 2.76 -5.16 -3.59
N HIS A 43 3.44 -4.81 -2.50
CA HIS A 43 3.69 -5.74 -1.39
C HIS A 43 2.75 -5.49 -0.20
N GLY A 44 2.86 -4.34 0.46
CA GLY A 44 1.96 -3.89 1.49
C GLY A 44 1.05 -2.77 0.99
N ILE A 45 -0.05 -2.59 1.70
CA ILE A 45 -1.03 -1.52 1.53
C ILE A 45 -1.35 -0.94 2.90
N GLY A 46 -1.54 0.37 2.97
CA GLY A 46 -1.97 1.07 4.17
C GLY A 46 -2.89 2.23 3.82
N PHE A 47 -3.69 2.68 4.79
CA PHE A 47 -4.64 3.78 4.57
C PHE A 47 -4.49 4.85 5.63
N ASP A 48 -4.32 6.10 5.20
CA ASP A 48 -4.05 7.21 6.11
C ASP A 48 -5.34 7.95 6.56
N GLY A 49 -6.51 7.53 6.10
CA GLY A 49 -7.80 8.22 6.27
C GLY A 49 -8.25 8.97 5.01
N LYS A 50 -7.33 9.27 4.09
CA LYS A 50 -7.58 9.97 2.83
C LYS A 50 -6.99 9.25 1.62
N ASN A 51 -5.73 8.84 1.70
CA ASN A 51 -4.94 8.29 0.61
C ASN A 51 -4.55 6.83 0.89
N ILE A 52 -4.36 6.08 -0.19
CA ILE A 52 -3.90 4.70 -0.18
C ILE A 52 -2.39 4.72 -0.38
N TRP A 53 -1.66 4.08 0.53
CA TRP A 53 -0.21 3.95 0.48
C TRP A 53 0.14 2.53 0.11
N VAL A 54 1.05 2.35 -0.84
CA VAL A 54 1.44 1.04 -1.37
C VAL A 54 2.96 0.95 -1.37
N SER A 55 3.51 -0.13 -0.83
CA SER A 55 4.96 -0.34 -0.86
C SER A 55 5.37 -1.00 -2.18
N ASP A 56 6.32 -0.36 -2.87
CA ASP A 56 7.00 -0.92 -4.04
C ASP A 56 8.41 -1.34 -3.62
N SER A 57 8.52 -2.58 -3.19
CA SER A 57 9.76 -3.12 -2.60
C SER A 57 10.91 -3.18 -3.61
N THR A 58 10.60 -3.37 -4.88
CA THR A 58 11.60 -3.48 -5.97
C THR A 58 12.23 -2.13 -6.24
N ASN A 59 11.41 -1.08 -6.32
CA ASN A 59 11.89 0.29 -6.55
C ASN A 59 12.26 1.03 -5.25
N GLN A 60 12.08 0.39 -4.09
CA GLN A 60 12.42 0.95 -2.77
C GLN A 60 11.71 2.29 -2.50
N VAL A 61 10.41 2.34 -2.80
CA VAL A 61 9.57 3.54 -2.62
C VAL A 61 8.20 3.19 -2.03
N LEU A 62 7.56 4.21 -1.46
CA LEU A 62 6.12 4.20 -1.19
C LEU A 62 5.42 4.97 -2.30
N ARG A 63 4.33 4.42 -2.83
CA ARG A 63 3.46 5.08 -3.80
C ARG A 63 2.15 5.44 -3.14
N ILE A 64 1.70 6.66 -3.37
CA ILE A 64 0.56 7.27 -2.70
C ILE A 64 -0.49 7.56 -3.75
N TYR A 65 -1.67 6.97 -3.57
CA TYR A 65 -2.80 7.04 -4.48
C TYR A 65 -3.99 7.71 -3.80
N ASP A 66 -4.86 8.34 -4.59
CA ASP A 66 -6.20 8.66 -4.11
C ASP A 66 -7.10 7.40 -4.06
N ARG A 67 -8.35 7.56 -3.62
CA ARG A 67 -9.34 6.47 -3.59
C ARG A 67 -9.79 6.01 -4.98
N ASP A 68 -9.41 6.74 -6.02
CA ASP A 68 -9.64 6.42 -7.43
C ASP A 68 -8.45 5.74 -8.11
N PHE A 69 -7.42 5.41 -7.32
CA PHE A 69 -6.18 4.79 -7.78
C PHE A 69 -5.38 5.66 -8.75
N ASN A 70 -5.59 6.98 -8.74
CA ASN A 70 -4.68 7.90 -9.40
C ASN A 70 -3.43 8.08 -8.53
N LEU A 71 -2.26 7.92 -9.15
CA LEU A 71 -0.98 8.13 -8.46
C LEU A 71 -0.82 9.62 -8.15
N LEU A 72 -0.80 9.97 -6.88
CA LEU A 72 -0.61 11.34 -6.40
C LEU A 72 0.88 11.66 -6.23
N LYS A 73 1.63 10.71 -5.66
CA LYS A 73 3.04 10.91 -5.28
C LYS A 73 3.78 9.58 -5.16
N THR A 74 5.06 9.62 -5.48
CA THR A 74 6.03 8.58 -5.10
C THR A 74 6.97 9.18 -4.06
N SER A 75 7.28 8.44 -2.99
CA SER A 75 8.29 8.86 -2.01
C SER A 75 9.66 8.99 -2.67
N GLY A 76 10.59 9.66 -1.99
CA GLY A 76 12.01 9.52 -2.32
C GLY A 76 12.48 8.08 -2.14
N ALA A 77 13.66 7.77 -2.69
CA ALA A 77 14.33 6.50 -2.47
C ALA A 77 14.48 6.26 -0.96
N LEU A 78 13.99 5.12 -0.49
CA LEU A 78 13.98 4.78 0.92
C LEU A 78 15.28 4.11 1.39
N GLU A 79 16.09 3.62 0.45
CA GLU A 79 17.31 2.84 0.72
C GLU A 79 17.07 1.54 1.51
N TYR A 80 15.82 1.05 1.48
CA TYR A 80 15.44 -0.25 2.03
C TYR A 80 14.26 -0.84 1.26
N SER A 81 13.92 -2.10 1.54
CA SER A 81 12.82 -2.82 0.88
C SER A 81 11.53 -2.71 1.72
N PRO A 82 10.64 -1.73 1.44
CA PRO A 82 9.41 -1.55 2.20
C PRO A 82 8.44 -2.70 1.94
N ARG A 83 7.79 -3.23 2.97
CA ARG A 83 6.67 -4.19 2.83
C ARG A 83 5.44 -3.71 3.57
N GLY A 84 5.14 -4.27 4.75
CA GLY A 84 3.98 -3.87 5.54
C GLY A 84 4.01 -2.38 5.86
N ILE A 85 2.85 -1.74 5.79
CA ILE A 85 2.64 -0.33 6.12
C ILE A 85 1.55 -0.29 7.20
N ALA A 86 1.74 0.51 8.24
CA ALA A 86 0.71 0.76 9.24
C ALA A 86 0.72 2.24 9.65
N PHE A 87 -0.46 2.79 9.93
CA PHE A 87 -0.61 4.15 10.43
C PHE A 87 -0.96 4.13 11.91
N ALA A 88 -0.26 4.94 12.70
CA ALA A 88 -0.55 5.13 14.12
C ALA A 88 -0.41 6.62 14.48
N GLY A 89 -1.54 7.28 14.66
CA GLY A 89 -1.60 8.73 14.85
C GLY A 89 -1.01 9.48 13.64
N LYS A 90 0.05 10.26 13.87
CA LYS A 90 0.76 11.01 12.82
C LYS A 90 1.91 10.26 12.15
N ASN A 91 2.19 9.04 12.61
CA ASN A 91 3.34 8.26 12.17
C ASN A 91 2.93 7.18 11.18
N ILE A 92 3.81 6.95 10.21
CA ILE A 92 3.76 5.86 9.25
C ILE A 92 4.86 4.88 9.62
N TRP A 93 4.48 3.64 9.92
CA TRP A 93 5.40 2.56 10.23
C TRP A 93 5.53 1.68 9.00
N VAL A 94 6.76 1.46 8.56
CA VAL A 94 7.07 0.66 7.37
C VAL A 94 8.02 -0.46 7.77
N ALA A 95 7.64 -1.71 7.46
CA ALA A 95 8.51 -2.85 7.64
C ALA A 95 9.62 -2.82 6.57
N ASP A 96 10.85 -2.68 7.03
CA ASP A 96 12.06 -2.84 6.24
C ASP A 96 12.41 -4.33 6.21
N TYR A 97 12.06 -4.99 5.11
CA TYR A 97 12.24 -6.43 4.96
C TYR A 97 13.72 -6.83 4.93
N THR A 98 14.56 -6.03 4.30
CA THR A 98 15.98 -6.35 4.10
C THR A 98 16.74 -6.26 5.42
N ASN A 99 16.53 -5.18 6.18
CA ASN A 99 17.25 -4.94 7.43
C ASN A 99 16.49 -5.43 8.68
N LYS A 100 15.32 -6.07 8.51
CA LYS A 100 14.54 -6.70 9.59
C LYS A 100 14.20 -5.74 10.73
N GLN A 101 13.79 -4.52 10.38
CA GLN A 101 13.47 -3.45 11.32
C GLN A 101 12.22 -2.69 10.88
N LEU A 102 11.72 -1.80 11.75
CA LEU A 102 10.70 -0.82 11.39
C LEU A 102 11.36 0.52 11.09
N LYS A 103 10.86 1.20 10.05
CA LYS A 103 11.16 2.59 9.76
C LYS A 103 9.94 3.43 10.09
N VAL A 104 10.16 4.58 10.72
CA VAL A 104 9.09 5.52 11.08
C VAL A 104 9.25 6.76 10.23
N HIS A 105 8.18 7.14 9.55
CA HIS A 105 8.09 8.40 8.82
C HIS A 105 7.00 9.25 9.44
N SER A 106 7.18 10.57 9.44
CA SER A 106 6.09 11.49 9.72
C SER A 106 5.22 11.64 8.47
N ARG A 107 3.92 11.74 8.69
CA ARG A 107 2.94 12.02 7.65
C ARG A 107 3.11 13.42 7.03
#